data_AF-A0A0J9XHA0-F1
#
_entry.id   AF-A0A0J9XHA0-F1
#
_cell.length_a   1.000
_cell.length_b   1.000
_cell.length_c   1.000
_cell.angle_alpha   90.00
_cell.angle_beta   90.00
_cell.angle_gamma   90.00
#
_symmetry.space_group_name_H-M   'P 1'
#
loop_
_entity.id
_entity.type
_entity.pdbx_description
1 polymer ?
#
loop_
_entity_poly.entity_id
_entity_poly.type
_entity_poly.pdbx_seq_one_letter_code
_entity_poly.pdbx_strand_id
1 'polypeptide(L)' 'MTDYTLSDETKERLTKLIELGRVTVHYGWIPFIVYLGWTQSVPRPNLFKLLSPLPTP' A
#
# COMPACT_ATOMS: atom_id res chain seq x y z
N MET A 1 18.41 31.36 -18.90
CA MET A 1 18.92 31.02 -17.56
C MET A 1 17.73 30.65 -16.67
N THR A 2 17.06 29.54 -16.96
CA THR A 2 15.79 29.14 -16.30
C THR A 2 15.60 27.62 -16.21
N ASP A 3 16.54 26.83 -16.71
CA ASP A 3 16.37 25.37 -16.88
C ASP A 3 16.82 24.57 -15.64
N TYR A 4 17.90 25.03 -14.97
CA TYR A 4 18.48 24.33 -13.82
C TYR A 4 17.57 24.33 -12.58
N THR A 5 16.88 25.45 -12.30
CA THR A 5 16.04 25.60 -11.10
C THR A 5 14.78 24.72 -11.13
N LEU A 6 14.17 24.53 -12.31
CA LEU A 6 13.00 23.65 -12.46
C LEU A 6 13.35 22.16 -12.38
N SER A 7 14.52 21.78 -12.89
CA SER A 7 15.00 20.38 -12.84
C SER A 7 15.29 19.94 -11.40
N ASP A 8 15.99 20.76 -10.62
CA ASP A 8 16.36 20.41 -9.24
C ASP A 8 15.14 20.36 -8.32
N GLU A 9 14.22 21.32 -8.45
CA GLU A 9 12.97 21.33 -7.67
C GLU A 9 12.08 20.12 -8.01
N THR A 10 11.98 19.73 -9.28
CA THR A 10 11.21 18.56 -9.71
C THR A 10 11.85 17.26 -9.23
N LYS A 11 13.18 17.15 -9.27
CA LYS A 11 13.92 15.99 -8.74
C LYS A 11 13.73 15.82 -7.24
N GLU A 12 13.80 16.92 -6.48
CA GLU A 12 13.58 16.90 -5.04
C GLU A 12 12.16 16.41 -4.70
N ARG A 13 11.15 16.97 -5.38
CA ARG A 13 9.74 16.55 -5.20
C ARG A 13 9.52 15.09 -5.57
N LEU A 14 10.08 14.63 -6.68
CA LEU A 14 9.97 13.24 -7.10
C LEU A 14 10.65 12.29 -6.09
N THR A 15 11.80 12.67 -5.56
CA THR A 15 12.51 11.90 -4.54
C THR A 15 11.68 11.77 -3.27
N LYS A 16 11.09 12.88 -2.79
CA LYS A 16 10.17 12.86 -1.63
C LYS A 16 8.94 11.98 -1.87
N LEU A 17 8.35 12.03 -3.07
CA LEU A 17 7.21 11.18 -3.43
C LEU A 17 7.59 9.69 -3.46
N ILE A 18 8.77 9.35 -3.98
CA ILE A 18 9.26 7.97 -4.02
C ILE A 18 9.58 7.45 -2.61
N GLU A 19 10.17 8.27 -1.76
CA GLU A 19 10.42 7.93 -0.35
C GLU A 19 9.12 7.65 0.39
N LEU A 20 8.12 8.52 0.23
CA LEU A 20 6.78 8.30 0.78
C LEU A 20 6.13 7.04 0.19
N GLY A 21 6.22 6.87 -1.13
CA GLY A 21 5.67 5.73 -1.85
C GLY A 21 6.26 4.40 -1.38
N ARG A 22 7.57 4.36 -1.08
CA ARG A 22 8.24 3.17 -0.54
C ARG A 22 7.63 2.77 0.81
N VAL A 23 7.39 3.74 1.70
CA VAL A 23 6.76 3.51 3.00
C VAL A 23 5.31 3.06 2.83
N THR A 24 4.54 3.75 1.97
CA THR A 24 3.14 3.42 1.70
C THR A 24 2.99 2.01 1.12
N VAL A 25 3.81 1.63 0.15
CA VAL A 25 3.77 0.28 -0.43
C VAL A 25 4.19 -0.75 0.62
N HIS A 26 5.24 -0.49 1.40
CA HIS A 26 5.74 -1.43 2.40
C HIS A 26 4.78 -1.69 3.57
N TYR A 27 3.98 -0.71 3.98
CA TYR A 27 2.96 -0.92 5.01
C TYR A 27 1.57 -1.22 4.44
N GLY A 28 1.31 -0.78 3.21
CA GLY A 28 0.02 -0.92 2.54
C GLY A 28 -0.17 -2.26 1.82
N TRP A 29 0.90 -2.99 1.47
CA TRP A 29 0.75 -4.24 0.72
C TRP A 29 -0.04 -5.30 1.48
N ILE A 30 0.22 -5.51 2.79
CA ILE A 30 -0.51 -6.50 3.61
C ILE A 30 -2.01 -6.18 3.67
N PRO A 31 -2.45 -4.97 4.10
CA PRO A 31 -3.87 -4.62 4.08
C PRO A 31 -4.51 -4.78 2.70
N PHE A 32 -3.78 -4.43 1.64
CA PHE A 32 -4.27 -4.50 0.27
C PHE A 32 -4.55 -5.95 -0.18
N ILE A 33 -3.61 -6.87 0.03
CA ILE A 33 -3.83 -8.29 -0.36
C ILE A 33 -4.94 -8.94 0.47
N VAL A 34 -5.05 -8.61 1.76
CA VAL A 34 -6.12 -9.11 2.64
C VAL A 34 -7.48 -8.61 2.16
N TYR A 35 -7.57 -7.34 1.77
CA TYR A 35 -8.78 -6.76 1.22
C TYR A 35 -9.18 -7.42 -0.10
N LEU A 36 -8.24 -7.63 -1.03
CA LEU A 36 -8.52 -8.32 -2.29
C LEU A 36 -9.04 -9.75 -2.06
N GLY A 37 -8.39 -10.53 -1.19
CA GLY A 37 -8.85 -11.87 -0.84
C GLY A 37 -10.23 -11.88 -0.17
N TRP A 38 -10.49 -10.93 0.72
CA TRP A 38 -11.78 -10.78 1.39
C TRP A 38 -12.92 -10.44 0.41
N THR A 39 -12.68 -9.53 -0.54
CA THR A 39 -13.71 -9.11 -1.52
C THR A 39 -14.11 -10.21 -2.50
N GLN A 40 -13.17 -11.10 -2.85
CA GLN A 40 -13.41 -12.24 -3.76
C GLN A 40 -13.96 -13.48 -3.07
N SER A 41 -13.97 -13.52 -1.73
CA SER A 41 -14.47 -14.66 -0.96
C SER A 41 -16.00 -14.65 -0.88
N VAL A 42 -16.63 -15.78 -1.23
CA VAL A 42 -18.07 -16.00 -1.04
C VAL A 42 -18.26 -17.27 -0.20
N PRO A 43 -18.85 -17.18 1.01
CA PRO A 43 -19.29 -15.98 1.73
C PRO A 43 -18.12 -15.12 2.24
N ARG A 44 -18.34 -13.80 2.39
CA ARG A 44 -17.29 -12.88 2.90
C ARG A 44 -17.03 -13.14 4.39
N PRO A 45 -15.83 -13.63 4.79
CA PRO A 45 -15.54 -13.96 6.18
C PRO A 45 -15.33 -12.69 7.02
N ASN A 46 -15.49 -12.79 8.35
CA ASN A 46 -15.06 -11.71 9.26
C ASN A 46 -13.53 -11.56 9.22
N LEU A 47 -13.01 -10.34 9.32
CA LEU A 47 -11.56 -10.08 9.29
C LEU A 47 -10.78 -10.87 10.35
N PHE A 48 -11.36 -11.03 11.54
CA PHE A 48 -10.78 -11.87 12.61
C PHE A 48 -10.68 -13.35 12.22
N LYS A 49 -11.58 -13.86 11.36
CA LYS A 49 -11.51 -15.24 10.83
C LYS A 49 -10.42 -15.42 9.79
N LEU A 50 -10.05 -14.37 9.06
CA LEU A 50 -8.93 -14.41 8.09
C LEU A 50 -7.57 -14.46 8.80
N LEU A 51 -7.48 -13.86 9.99
CA LEU A 51 -6.24 -13.80 10.76
C LEU A 51 -6.14 -14.91 11.82
N SER A 52 -7.25 -15.58 12.15
CA SER A 52 -7.25 -16.66 13.13
C SER A 52 -6.71 -17.95 12.52
N PRO A 53 -5.69 -18.60 13.10
CA PRO A 53 -5.20 -19.89 12.63
C PRO A 53 -6.13 -21.06 13.01
N LEU A 54 -7.21 -20.78 13.75
CA LEU A 54 -8.11 -21.79 14.27
C LEU A 54 -9.30 -21.98 13.33
N PRO A 55 -9.66 -23.24 12.97
CA PRO A 55 -10.90 -23.50 12.27
C PRO A 55 -12.07 -23.07 13.16
N THR A 56 -13.00 -22.29 12.60
CA THR A 56 -14.24 -21.96 13.32
C THR A 56 -15.11 -23.23 13.36
N PRO A 57 -15.68 -23.61 14.52
CA PRO A 57 -16.63 -24.72 14.60
C PRO A 57 -17.90 -24.46 13.77
#